data_AF-A0AAD9UV27-F1
#
_entry.id   AF-A0AAD9UV27-F1
#
_cell.length_a   1.000
_cell.length_b   1.000
_cell.length_c   1.000
_cell.angle_alpha   90.00
_cell.angle_beta   90.00
_cell.angle_gamma   90.00
#
_symmetry.space_group_name_H-M   'P 1'
#
loop_
_entity.id
_entity.type
_entity.pdbx_description
1 polymer ?
#
loop_
_entity_poly.entity_id
_entity_poly.type
_entity_poly.pdbx_seq_one_letter_code
_entity_poly.pdbx_strand_id
1 'polypeptide(L)'
;MANLKRPELKLVAKYRNLAKDPVTERVDHYKSPLLEISALRSSLLDEASSVLRYTIDPQITPDDKKPWIWMDKLRAHYTDTSGSSILTDRFRLWTSSQASHESIQEWEVKVRQASSLCAYGDLTDELTGDKFIFGLNEDHTRTELLKTHVKPDNSKKPLQDVVAEARANQTNKLIVDSSKGTDEEVHWTGSLEAQVHSVASSSQAKRYFTTPALSTTGLAFTQVMFQIDTAATCNTMYLSKLQSFLPDADLKRSPYRLYPYRNSKPLEPEGQDDLVCERQDRYVTLTFQILPDSPIGSKPALLSGSDSERLGLVTIHADEIHSLYSEV
;
A
#
# COMPACT_ATOMS: atom_id res chain seq x y z
N MET A 1 31.61 21.52 -10.95
CA MET A 1 32.90 21.43 -10.23
C MET A 1 32.82 22.34 -9.01
N ALA A 2 33.26 21.90 -7.83
CA ALA A 2 33.28 22.74 -6.63
C ALA A 2 34.54 23.63 -6.60
N ASN A 3 34.44 24.81 -5.97
CA ASN A 3 35.56 25.74 -5.83
C ASN A 3 36.53 25.29 -4.72
N LEU A 4 37.47 24.39 -5.06
CA LEU A 4 38.63 24.13 -4.21
C LEU A 4 39.49 25.39 -4.08
N LYS A 5 40.00 25.65 -2.88
CA LYS A 5 40.79 26.85 -2.57
C LYS A 5 42.19 26.74 -3.18
N ARG A 6 42.79 27.90 -3.45
CA ARG A 6 44.12 28.05 -4.10
C ARG A 6 45.26 27.20 -3.49
N PRO A 7 45.29 26.86 -2.17
CA PRO A 7 46.28 25.93 -1.61
C PRO A 7 46.04 24.46 -1.97
N GLU A 8 44.78 24.01 -2.01
CA GLU A 8 44.40 22.61 -2.26
C GLU A 8 44.74 22.21 -3.69
N LEU A 9 44.46 23.10 -4.66
CA LEU A 9 44.89 22.98 -6.05
C LEU A 9 46.40 22.77 -6.20
N LYS A 10 47.23 23.43 -5.37
CA LYS A 10 48.70 23.26 -5.36
C LYS A 10 49.15 21.93 -4.75
N LEU A 11 48.32 21.28 -3.93
CA LEU A 11 48.60 19.96 -3.37
C LEU A 11 48.24 18.87 -4.39
N VAL A 12 47.02 18.92 -4.93
CA VAL A 12 46.50 17.95 -5.91
C VAL A 12 47.35 17.93 -7.19
N ALA A 13 47.80 19.09 -7.69
CA ALA A 13 48.62 19.17 -8.90
C ALA A 13 50.00 18.48 -8.80
N LYS A 14 50.46 18.11 -7.59
CA LYS A 14 51.71 17.34 -7.40
C LYS A 14 51.56 15.88 -7.81
N TYR A 15 50.39 15.27 -7.58
CA TYR A 15 50.15 13.83 -7.83
C TYR A 15 49.09 13.56 -8.90
N ARG A 16 48.34 14.58 -9.36
CA ARG A 16 47.47 14.52 -10.54
C ARG A 16 47.95 15.42 -11.68
N ASN A 17 47.54 15.11 -12.90
CA ASN A 17 47.71 15.92 -14.10
C ASN A 17 46.37 16.54 -14.51
N LEU A 18 46.12 17.77 -14.08
CA LEU A 18 44.82 18.44 -14.29
C LEU A 18 44.55 18.85 -15.75
N ALA A 19 45.52 18.65 -16.66
CA ALA A 19 45.39 18.86 -18.09
C ALA A 19 45.09 17.56 -18.88
N LYS A 20 44.86 16.44 -18.17
CA LYS A 20 44.54 15.11 -18.72
C LYS A 20 43.20 14.63 -18.18
N ASP A 21 42.43 13.91 -18.97
CA ASP A 21 41.11 13.43 -18.54
C ASP A 21 41.22 12.26 -17.53
N PRO A 22 40.52 12.32 -16.37
CA PRO A 22 40.61 11.29 -15.32
C PRO A 22 39.88 9.97 -15.67
N VAL A 23 39.17 9.88 -16.79
CA VAL A 23 38.40 8.71 -17.24
C VAL A 23 39.00 8.09 -18.50
N THR A 24 39.42 8.87 -19.49
CA THR A 24 40.01 8.37 -20.76
C THR A 24 41.53 8.37 -20.76
N GLU A 25 42.19 9.29 -20.04
CA GLU A 25 43.65 9.42 -19.97
C GLU A 25 44.22 9.06 -18.58
N ARG A 26 43.55 8.12 -17.89
CA ARG A 26 43.80 7.69 -16.50
C ARG A 26 45.29 7.57 -16.14
N VAL A 27 46.09 6.92 -16.98
CA VAL A 27 47.53 6.69 -16.71
C VAL A 27 48.32 8.01 -16.64
N ASP A 28 48.06 8.94 -17.57
CA ASP A 28 48.70 10.26 -17.57
C ASP A 28 48.10 11.20 -16.51
N HIS A 29 46.86 10.95 -16.09
CA HIS A 29 46.18 11.72 -15.04
C HIS A 29 46.78 11.45 -13.65
N TYR A 30 46.97 10.19 -13.26
CA TYR A 30 47.38 9.83 -11.89
C TYR A 30 48.91 9.65 -11.74
N LYS A 31 49.65 10.77 -11.80
CA LYS A 31 51.13 10.84 -11.73
C LYS A 31 51.75 10.08 -10.54
N SER A 32 51.06 9.97 -9.40
CA SER A 32 51.54 9.21 -8.24
C SER A 32 50.44 8.31 -7.65
N PRO A 33 50.32 7.06 -8.11
CA PRO A 33 49.33 6.08 -7.66
C PRO A 33 49.25 5.91 -6.13
N LEU A 34 50.40 5.87 -5.45
CA LEU A 34 50.46 5.63 -4.00
C LEU A 34 49.98 6.84 -3.18
N LEU A 35 50.30 8.08 -3.63
CA LEU A 35 49.80 9.30 -2.97
C LEU A 35 48.31 9.47 -3.19
N GLU A 36 47.80 9.12 -4.38
CA GLU A 36 46.37 9.14 -4.68
C GLU A 36 45.58 8.16 -3.80
N ILE A 37 46.04 6.90 -3.65
CA ILE A 37 45.41 5.91 -2.75
C ILE A 37 45.51 6.34 -1.28
N SER A 38 46.61 6.98 -0.88
CA SER A 38 46.77 7.51 0.49
C SER A 38 45.83 8.69 0.77
N ALA A 39 45.65 9.60 -0.21
CA ALA A 39 44.71 10.71 -0.13
C ALA A 39 43.26 10.21 -0.08
N LEU A 40 42.90 9.22 -0.91
CA LEU A 40 41.60 8.54 -0.87
C LEU A 40 41.32 7.97 0.53
N ARG A 41 42.22 7.14 1.06
CA ARG A 41 42.09 6.54 2.41
C ARG A 41 41.95 7.59 3.51
N SER A 42 42.63 8.73 3.39
CA SER A 42 42.58 9.84 4.35
C SER A 42 41.33 10.73 4.22
N SER A 43 40.48 10.48 3.22
CA SER A 43 39.26 11.26 2.93
C SER A 43 37.95 10.51 3.21
N LEU A 44 38.04 9.26 3.67
CA LEU A 44 36.89 8.43 4.03
C LEU A 44 36.62 8.47 5.53
N LEU A 45 35.35 8.43 5.91
CA LEU A 45 34.89 8.16 7.27
C LEU A 45 35.09 6.67 7.62
N ASP A 46 35.06 6.31 8.90
CA ASP A 46 35.46 4.98 9.39
C ASP A 46 34.59 3.83 8.84
N GLU A 47 33.32 4.09 8.53
CA GLU A 47 32.39 3.14 7.91
C GLU A 47 32.81 2.84 6.46
N ALA A 48 33.11 3.89 5.69
CA ALA A 48 33.57 3.76 4.30
C ALA A 48 35.02 3.22 4.21
N SER A 49 35.85 3.53 5.21
CA SER A 49 37.18 2.95 5.41
C SER A 49 37.10 1.44 5.67
N SER A 50 36.09 1.01 6.44
CA SER A 50 35.80 -0.41 6.68
C SER A 50 35.39 -1.14 5.41
N VAL A 51 34.45 -0.59 4.61
CA VAL A 51 34.11 -1.13 3.29
C VAL A 51 35.35 -1.25 2.39
N LEU A 52 36.19 -0.22 2.36
CA LEU A 52 37.41 -0.22 1.56
C LEU A 52 38.38 -1.34 1.97
N ARG A 53 38.55 -1.55 3.27
CA ARG A 53 39.49 -2.52 3.85
C ARG A 53 39.01 -3.97 3.74
N TYR A 54 37.72 -4.22 4.00
CA TYR A 54 37.18 -5.58 4.12
C TYR A 54 36.43 -6.07 2.89
N THR A 55 35.90 -5.16 2.06
CA THR A 55 35.14 -5.52 0.84
C THR A 55 35.92 -5.25 -0.45
N ILE A 56 36.71 -4.16 -0.53
CA ILE A 56 37.34 -3.72 -1.78
C ILE A 56 38.79 -4.22 -1.96
N ASP A 57 39.71 -3.96 -1.01
CA ASP A 57 41.12 -4.38 -1.11
C ASP A 57 41.30 -5.89 -1.36
N PRO A 58 40.51 -6.82 -0.76
CA PRO A 58 40.61 -8.26 -1.05
C PRO A 58 40.29 -8.66 -2.50
N GLN A 59 39.61 -7.79 -3.27
CA GLN A 59 39.29 -8.05 -4.68
C GLN A 59 40.34 -7.49 -5.67
N ILE A 60 41.44 -6.90 -5.17
CA ILE A 60 42.43 -6.21 -6.00
C ILE A 60 43.77 -6.93 -5.89
N THR A 61 44.28 -7.41 -7.03
CA THR A 61 45.59 -8.07 -7.11
C THR A 61 46.70 -7.11 -6.68
N PRO A 62 47.87 -7.59 -6.20
CA PRO A 62 49.02 -6.73 -5.90
C PRO A 62 49.43 -5.83 -7.08
N ASP A 63 49.35 -6.36 -8.31
CA ASP A 63 49.75 -5.68 -9.55
C ASP A 63 48.70 -4.68 -10.07
N ASP A 64 47.46 -4.75 -9.56
CA ASP A 64 46.34 -3.86 -9.91
C ASP A 64 46.01 -2.81 -8.85
N LYS A 65 46.97 -2.48 -7.96
CA LYS A 65 46.85 -1.36 -6.99
C LYS A 65 47.00 0.02 -7.64
N LYS A 66 46.17 0.26 -8.66
CA LYS A 66 46.04 1.49 -9.46
C LYS A 66 44.80 2.28 -8.99
N PRO A 67 44.87 3.60 -8.77
CA PRO A 67 43.78 4.37 -8.14
C PRO A 67 42.45 4.26 -8.87
N TRP A 68 42.47 4.20 -10.21
CA TRP A 68 41.24 4.09 -10.99
C TRP A 68 40.55 2.74 -10.80
N ILE A 69 41.28 1.65 -10.56
CA ILE A 69 40.68 0.33 -10.24
C ILE A 69 40.03 0.35 -8.85
N TRP A 70 40.63 1.05 -7.89
CA TRP A 70 40.04 1.31 -6.57
C TRP A 70 38.76 2.14 -6.70
N MET A 71 38.78 3.20 -7.51
CA MET A 71 37.62 4.06 -7.75
C MET A 71 36.52 3.39 -8.59
N ASP A 72 36.86 2.53 -9.56
CA ASP A 72 35.89 1.76 -10.34
C ASP A 72 35.22 0.69 -9.46
N LYS A 73 35.96 0.02 -8.57
CA LYS A 73 35.37 -0.95 -7.60
C LYS A 73 34.55 -0.29 -6.49
N LEU A 74 34.98 0.87 -5.98
CA LEU A 74 34.16 1.67 -5.06
C LEU A 74 32.88 2.14 -5.76
N ARG A 75 32.99 2.64 -7.00
CA ARG A 75 31.84 3.00 -7.82
C ARG A 75 30.93 1.80 -8.03
N ALA A 76 31.47 0.61 -8.29
CA ALA A 76 30.65 -0.59 -8.37
C ALA A 76 29.92 -0.84 -7.03
N HIS A 77 30.63 -0.94 -5.91
CA HIS A 77 30.03 -1.19 -4.60
C HIS A 77 28.91 -0.21 -4.19
N TYR A 78 28.96 1.06 -4.64
CA TYR A 78 27.98 2.09 -4.26
C TYR A 78 27.03 2.54 -5.39
N THR A 79 27.29 2.21 -6.66
CA THR A 79 26.47 2.64 -7.81
C THR A 79 26.27 1.56 -8.88
N ASP A 80 27.06 0.48 -8.89
CA ASP A 80 26.61 -0.75 -9.54
C ASP A 80 25.55 -1.34 -8.62
N THR A 81 24.29 -1.10 -8.98
CA THR A 81 23.30 -2.16 -8.85
C THR A 81 23.81 -3.36 -9.63
N SER A 82 24.64 -4.17 -8.99
CA SER A 82 24.75 -5.60 -9.28
C SER A 82 23.32 -6.11 -9.24
N GLY A 83 22.75 -6.29 -10.45
CA GLY A 83 21.37 -5.90 -10.76
C GLY A 83 20.39 -6.16 -9.62
N SER A 84 19.72 -5.10 -9.13
CA SER A 84 18.72 -5.14 -8.05
C SER A 84 17.96 -6.45 -8.14
N SER A 85 18.23 -7.38 -7.21
CA SER A 85 18.19 -8.82 -7.56
C SER A 85 16.87 -9.20 -8.20
N ILE A 86 16.85 -10.18 -9.12
CA ILE A 86 15.60 -10.53 -9.82
C ILE A 86 14.44 -10.79 -8.83
N LEU A 87 14.74 -11.24 -7.60
CA LEU A 87 13.78 -11.31 -6.50
C LEU A 87 13.44 -9.95 -5.86
N THR A 88 14.40 -9.04 -5.68
CA THR A 88 14.20 -7.66 -5.20
C THR A 88 13.36 -6.82 -6.16
N ASP A 89 13.63 -6.85 -7.47
CA ASP A 89 12.84 -6.08 -8.44
C ASP A 89 11.44 -6.67 -8.63
N ARG A 90 11.30 -8.01 -8.64
CA ARG A 90 9.98 -8.66 -8.57
C ARG A 90 9.25 -8.30 -7.28
N PHE A 91 9.92 -8.33 -6.12
CA PHE A 91 9.32 -7.92 -4.84
C PHE A 91 8.86 -6.47 -4.87
N ARG A 92 9.69 -5.54 -5.37
CA ARG A 92 9.35 -4.12 -5.52
C ARG A 92 8.16 -3.92 -6.47
N LEU A 93 8.13 -4.61 -7.61
CA LEU A 93 6.99 -4.59 -8.53
C LEU A 93 5.72 -5.08 -7.81
N TRP A 94 5.75 -6.29 -7.23
CA TRP A 94 4.57 -6.92 -6.65
C TRP A 94 4.05 -6.21 -5.40
N THR A 95 4.91 -5.61 -4.58
CA THR A 95 4.50 -4.78 -3.42
C THR A 95 4.09 -3.35 -3.76
N SER A 96 4.46 -2.81 -4.94
CA SER A 96 4.02 -1.47 -5.35
C SER A 96 2.52 -1.40 -5.65
N SER A 97 1.90 -0.26 -5.39
CA SER A 97 0.51 0.05 -5.78
C SER A 97 0.41 1.47 -6.33
N GLN A 98 -0.70 1.76 -6.99
CA GLN A 98 -1.11 3.09 -7.40
C GLN A 98 -1.32 3.97 -6.16
N ALA A 99 -0.73 5.16 -6.10
CA ALA A 99 -1.02 6.11 -5.02
C ALA A 99 -2.42 6.75 -5.19
N SER A 100 -2.99 7.30 -4.12
CA SER A 100 -4.33 7.92 -4.14
C SER A 100 -4.50 9.05 -5.17
N HIS A 101 -3.41 9.74 -5.49
CA HIS A 101 -3.35 10.87 -6.43
C HIS A 101 -2.65 10.53 -7.77
N GLU A 102 -2.21 9.28 -7.96
CA GLU A 102 -1.48 8.86 -9.15
C GLU A 102 -2.45 8.47 -10.26
N SER A 103 -2.33 9.08 -11.45
CA SER A 103 -3.23 8.79 -12.56
C SER A 103 -3.02 7.39 -13.13
N ILE A 104 -4.05 6.87 -13.81
CA ILE A 104 -3.97 5.59 -14.52
C ILE A 104 -2.82 5.56 -15.55
N GLN A 105 -2.46 6.71 -16.13
CA GLN A 105 -1.34 6.81 -17.08
C GLN A 105 0.03 6.70 -16.39
N GLU A 106 0.20 7.36 -15.24
CA GLU A 106 1.44 7.32 -14.46
C GLU A 106 1.65 5.92 -13.86
N TRP A 107 0.59 5.31 -13.33
CA TRP A 107 0.59 3.93 -12.85
C TRP A 107 0.96 2.94 -13.97
N GLU A 108 0.39 3.06 -15.17
CA GLU A 108 0.78 2.24 -16.33
C GLU A 108 2.29 2.35 -16.62
N VAL A 109 2.82 3.57 -16.71
CA VAL A 109 4.23 3.83 -17.02
C VAL A 109 5.15 3.22 -15.96
N LYS A 110 4.82 3.43 -14.68
CA LYS A 110 5.53 2.90 -13.51
C LYS A 110 5.56 1.36 -13.49
N VAL A 111 4.42 0.71 -13.75
CA VAL A 111 4.33 -0.77 -13.83
C VAL A 111 5.14 -1.31 -15.02
N ARG A 112 5.05 -0.69 -16.21
CA ARG A 112 5.86 -1.07 -17.38
C ARG A 112 7.37 -0.92 -17.11
N GLN A 113 7.79 0.20 -16.51
CA GLN A 113 9.19 0.44 -16.16
C GLN A 113 9.71 -0.60 -15.16
N ALA A 114 9.02 -0.81 -14.04
CA ALA A 114 9.44 -1.78 -13.03
C ALA A 114 9.39 -3.25 -13.55
N SER A 115 8.42 -3.59 -14.39
CA SER A 115 8.31 -4.93 -15.00
C SER A 115 9.47 -5.23 -15.96
N SER A 116 9.97 -4.21 -16.69
CA SER A 116 11.12 -4.38 -17.59
C SER A 116 12.41 -4.85 -16.89
N LEU A 117 12.55 -4.58 -15.58
CA LEU A 117 13.68 -5.03 -14.76
C LEU A 117 13.49 -6.46 -14.22
N CYS A 118 12.25 -6.96 -14.16
CA CYS A 118 11.89 -8.21 -13.49
C CYS A 118 12.27 -9.49 -14.28
N ALA A 119 12.81 -9.35 -15.50
CA ALA A 119 13.27 -10.46 -16.35
C ALA A 119 12.26 -11.62 -16.46
N TYR A 120 11.02 -11.34 -16.87
CA TYR A 120 9.96 -12.34 -17.02
C TYR A 120 10.00 -13.11 -18.35
N GLY A 121 10.76 -12.66 -19.35
CA GLY A 121 10.78 -13.26 -20.67
C GLY A 121 9.41 -13.16 -21.34
N ASP A 122 8.93 -14.27 -21.91
CA ASP A 122 7.67 -14.33 -22.67
C ASP A 122 6.42 -13.97 -21.82
N LEU A 123 6.51 -14.07 -20.49
CA LEU A 123 5.44 -13.69 -19.55
C LEU A 123 5.43 -12.20 -19.20
N THR A 124 6.27 -11.36 -19.81
CA THR A 124 6.39 -9.94 -19.43
C THR A 124 5.07 -9.19 -19.60
N ASP A 125 4.41 -9.23 -20.77
CA ASP A 125 3.16 -8.49 -20.98
C ASP A 125 2.02 -9.01 -20.09
N GLU A 126 1.97 -10.32 -19.84
CA GLU A 126 1.01 -10.96 -18.95
C GLU A 126 1.15 -10.47 -17.50
N LEU A 127 2.34 -10.61 -16.91
CA LEU A 127 2.58 -10.22 -15.53
C LEU A 127 2.58 -8.70 -15.33
N THR A 128 2.82 -7.92 -16.39
CA THR A 128 2.59 -6.46 -16.40
C THR A 128 1.10 -6.13 -16.39
N GLY A 129 0.28 -6.89 -17.14
CA GLY A 129 -1.19 -6.81 -17.14
C GLY A 129 -1.79 -7.11 -15.77
N ASP A 130 -1.44 -8.28 -15.23
CA ASP A 130 -1.84 -8.71 -13.88
C ASP A 130 -1.45 -7.67 -12.84
N LYS A 131 -0.18 -7.24 -12.82
CA LYS A 131 0.30 -6.27 -11.83
C LYS A 131 -0.41 -4.92 -11.95
N PHE A 132 -0.65 -4.45 -13.17
CA PHE A 132 -1.38 -3.21 -13.41
C PHE A 132 -2.76 -3.26 -12.75
N ILE A 133 -3.53 -4.33 -13.00
CA ILE A 133 -4.87 -4.54 -12.39
C ILE A 133 -4.75 -4.65 -10.86
N PHE A 134 -3.94 -5.60 -10.36
CA PHE A 134 -3.86 -5.89 -8.93
C PHE A 134 -3.38 -4.71 -8.08
N GLY A 135 -2.54 -3.82 -8.63
CA GLY A 135 -2.05 -2.63 -7.93
C GLY A 135 -2.90 -1.36 -8.11
N LEU A 136 -4.02 -1.38 -8.84
CA LEU A 136 -4.94 -0.23 -8.89
C LEU A 136 -5.42 0.15 -7.49
N ASN A 137 -5.54 1.44 -7.22
CA ASN A 137 -6.04 1.94 -5.93
C ASN A 137 -7.56 1.73 -5.76
N GLU A 138 -8.32 1.75 -6.86
CA GLU A 138 -9.77 1.73 -6.84
C GLU A 138 -10.37 0.32 -6.95
N ASP A 139 -11.02 -0.13 -5.88
CA ASP A 139 -11.66 -1.43 -5.78
C ASP A 139 -12.72 -1.70 -6.85
N HIS A 140 -13.54 -0.70 -7.22
CA HIS A 140 -14.55 -0.87 -8.27
C HIS A 140 -13.92 -1.12 -9.64
N THR A 141 -13.03 -0.21 -10.09
CA THR A 141 -12.34 -0.36 -11.38
C THR A 141 -11.51 -1.64 -11.43
N ARG A 142 -10.83 -2.02 -10.33
CA ARG A 142 -10.15 -3.32 -10.21
C ARG A 142 -11.12 -4.50 -10.36
N THR A 143 -12.28 -4.44 -9.72
CA THR A 143 -13.30 -5.50 -9.75
C THR A 143 -13.92 -5.68 -11.14
N GLU A 144 -14.17 -4.61 -11.88
CA GLU A 144 -14.68 -4.73 -13.26
C GLU A 144 -13.63 -5.31 -14.21
N LEU A 145 -12.38 -4.84 -14.15
CA LEU A 145 -11.29 -5.38 -14.98
C LEU A 145 -11.04 -6.87 -14.69
N LEU A 146 -11.17 -7.32 -13.44
CA LEU A 146 -11.10 -8.75 -13.09
C LEU A 146 -12.25 -9.59 -13.68
N LYS A 147 -13.40 -9.00 -14.05
CA LYS A 147 -14.45 -9.71 -14.82
C LYS A 147 -14.13 -9.77 -16.31
N THR A 148 -13.39 -8.80 -16.85
CA THR A 148 -13.19 -8.61 -18.30
C THR A 148 -11.77 -8.91 -18.78
N HIS A 149 -10.87 -9.40 -17.92
CA HIS A 149 -9.47 -9.71 -18.22
C HIS A 149 -9.29 -10.80 -19.30
N VAL A 150 -10.28 -11.67 -19.48
CA VAL A 150 -10.36 -12.67 -20.55
C VAL A 150 -11.46 -12.27 -21.54
N LYS A 151 -11.15 -12.33 -22.85
CA LYS A 151 -12.08 -12.07 -23.96
C LYS A 151 -12.98 -13.30 -24.21
N PRO A 152 -14.14 -13.16 -24.87
CA PRO A 152 -15.08 -14.28 -25.09
C PRO A 152 -14.53 -15.47 -25.91
N ASP A 153 -13.41 -15.28 -26.62
CA ASP A 153 -12.64 -16.31 -27.32
C ASP A 153 -11.59 -17.01 -26.43
N ASN A 154 -11.62 -16.75 -25.12
CA ASN A 154 -10.66 -17.18 -24.11
C ASN A 154 -9.22 -16.64 -24.32
N SER A 155 -9.03 -15.59 -25.13
CA SER A 155 -7.76 -14.87 -25.22
C SER A 155 -7.60 -13.86 -24.06
N LYS A 156 -6.36 -13.59 -23.66
CA LYS A 156 -6.07 -12.58 -22.62
C LYS A 156 -6.22 -11.18 -23.21
N LYS A 157 -6.84 -10.26 -22.47
CA LYS A 157 -6.96 -8.86 -22.87
C LYS A 157 -5.58 -8.18 -22.80
N PRO A 158 -5.07 -7.58 -23.90
CA PRO A 158 -3.76 -6.92 -23.87
C PRO A 158 -3.80 -5.68 -22.98
N LEU A 159 -2.68 -5.35 -22.34
CA LEU A 159 -2.60 -4.25 -21.36
C LEU A 159 -3.10 -2.90 -21.89
N GLN A 160 -2.99 -2.61 -23.19
CA GLN A 160 -3.57 -1.40 -23.79
C GLN A 160 -5.10 -1.35 -23.69
N ASP A 161 -5.80 -2.46 -23.97
CA ASP A 161 -7.26 -2.56 -23.80
C ASP A 161 -7.66 -2.43 -22.32
N VAL A 162 -6.90 -3.08 -21.41
CA VAL A 162 -7.11 -3.01 -19.95
C VAL A 162 -6.97 -1.58 -19.44
N VAL A 163 -5.93 -0.86 -19.88
CA VAL A 163 -5.66 0.53 -19.52
C VAL A 163 -6.72 1.49 -20.08
N ALA A 164 -7.22 1.25 -21.29
CA ALA A 164 -8.30 2.04 -21.87
C ALA A 164 -9.60 1.89 -21.07
N GLU A 165 -9.95 0.67 -20.69
CA GLU A 165 -11.12 0.38 -19.84
C GLU A 165 -10.98 0.97 -18.42
N ALA A 166 -9.78 0.92 -17.83
CA ALA A 166 -9.50 1.55 -16.54
C ALA A 166 -9.76 3.08 -16.57
N ARG A 167 -9.33 3.76 -17.65
CA ARG A 167 -9.59 5.20 -17.86
C ARG A 167 -11.07 5.49 -18.12
N ALA A 168 -11.75 4.61 -18.85
CA ALA A 168 -13.20 4.73 -19.09
C ALA A 168 -13.98 4.63 -17.78
N ASN A 169 -13.66 3.65 -16.92
CA ASN A 169 -14.31 3.49 -15.62
C ASN A 169 -14.06 4.70 -14.70
N GLN A 170 -12.82 5.18 -14.60
CA GLN A 170 -12.50 6.40 -13.84
C GLN A 170 -13.23 7.64 -14.37
N THR A 171 -13.38 7.77 -15.70
CA THR A 171 -14.11 8.88 -16.33
C THR A 171 -15.62 8.78 -16.09
N ASN A 172 -16.20 7.58 -16.22
CA ASN A 172 -17.60 7.31 -15.93
C ASN A 172 -17.93 7.62 -14.46
N LYS A 173 -17.03 7.27 -13.53
CA LYS A 173 -17.16 7.65 -12.13
C LYS A 173 -17.14 9.16 -11.93
N LEU A 174 -16.19 9.89 -12.51
CA LEU A 174 -16.17 11.36 -12.41
C LEU A 174 -17.44 12.02 -12.97
N ILE A 175 -18.04 11.44 -14.01
CA ILE A 175 -19.34 11.89 -14.55
C ILE A 175 -20.48 11.58 -13.57
N VAL A 176 -20.49 10.37 -12.97
CA VAL A 176 -21.48 9.96 -11.96
C VAL A 176 -21.37 10.81 -10.70
N ASP A 177 -20.18 11.00 -10.15
CA ASP A 177 -19.93 11.78 -8.93
C ASP A 177 -20.20 13.28 -9.15
N SER A 178 -19.96 13.80 -10.36
CA SER A 178 -20.39 15.16 -10.76
C SER A 178 -21.90 15.27 -11.06
N SER A 179 -22.64 14.15 -11.10
CA SER A 179 -24.09 14.11 -11.29
C SER A 179 -24.86 13.72 -10.01
N LYS A 180 -24.19 13.07 -9.05
CA LYS A 180 -24.69 12.79 -7.70
C LYS A 180 -24.68 14.05 -6.85
N GLY A 181 -25.86 14.50 -6.41
CA GLY A 181 -25.95 15.48 -5.33
C GLY A 181 -25.65 14.82 -3.99
N THR A 182 -24.39 14.84 -3.54
CA THR A 182 -23.95 14.43 -2.19
C THR A 182 -24.46 13.04 -1.72
N ASP A 183 -24.31 12.02 -2.55
CA ASP A 183 -24.55 10.61 -2.18
C ASP A 183 -23.21 9.86 -2.09
N GLU A 184 -22.76 9.57 -0.85
CA GLU A 184 -21.51 8.83 -0.60
C GLU A 184 -21.68 7.32 -0.79
N GLU A 185 -20.71 6.69 -1.44
CA GLU A 185 -20.80 5.30 -1.93
C GLU A 185 -19.85 4.38 -1.15
N VAL A 186 -20.41 3.31 -0.54
CA VAL A 186 -19.72 2.53 0.50
C VAL A 186 -19.74 1.02 0.21
N HIS A 187 -18.58 0.36 0.28
CA HIS A 187 -18.37 -1.01 -0.18
C HIS A 187 -18.27 -2.04 0.96
N TRP A 188 -19.00 -3.17 0.85
CA TRP A 188 -18.94 -4.44 1.72
C TRP A 188 -17.06 -6.78 1.35
N THR A 189 -15.91 -7.11 2.07
CA THR A 189 -15.02 -8.30 2.01
C THR A 189 -15.59 -9.52 2.76
N GLY A 190 -16.92 -9.68 2.83
CA GLY A 190 -17.63 -10.73 3.57
C GLY A 190 -17.42 -12.14 2.99
N SER A 191 -16.28 -12.77 3.31
CA SER A 191 -15.87 -14.08 2.78
C SER A 191 -16.58 -15.25 3.47
N LEU A 192 -16.92 -16.27 2.68
CA LEU A 192 -17.48 -17.54 3.14
C LEU A 192 -16.77 -18.70 2.42
N GLU A 193 -16.65 -19.82 3.13
CA GLU A 193 -15.85 -20.98 2.75
C GLU A 193 -16.39 -21.70 1.50
N ALA A 194 -15.47 -22.24 0.70
CA ALA A 194 -15.76 -23.27 -0.31
C ALA A 194 -14.78 -24.44 -0.07
N GLN A 195 -15.32 -25.65 0.06
CA GLN A 195 -14.62 -26.78 0.69
C GLN A 195 -14.06 -27.74 -0.37
N VAL A 196 -12.74 -27.73 -0.57
CA VAL A 196 -12.00 -28.73 -1.36
C VAL A 196 -10.75 -29.15 -0.58
N HIS A 197 -10.34 -30.42 -0.69
CA HIS A 197 -9.45 -31.07 0.28
C HIS A 197 -7.98 -30.64 0.22
N SER A 198 -7.38 -30.39 1.40
CA SER A 198 -5.96 -30.54 1.81
C SER A 198 -4.84 -30.00 0.87
N VAL A 199 -3.86 -29.24 1.35
CA VAL A 199 -3.06 -29.49 2.56
C VAL A 199 -2.72 -28.20 3.34
N ALA A 200 -2.87 -28.29 4.66
CA ALA A 200 -2.27 -27.46 5.73
C ALA A 200 -1.72 -26.04 5.43
N SER A 201 -2.57 -25.02 5.59
CA SER A 201 -2.31 -23.95 6.57
C SER A 201 -3.64 -23.35 7.07
N SER A 202 -3.73 -22.96 8.34
CA SER A 202 -4.99 -22.50 8.96
C SER A 202 -5.10 -20.98 8.99
N SER A 203 -5.29 -20.37 7.82
CA SER A 203 -5.53 -18.91 7.68
C SER A 203 -6.99 -18.52 7.99
N GLN A 204 -7.49 -18.85 9.19
CA GLN A 204 -8.78 -18.33 9.65
C GLN A 204 -8.68 -16.83 9.92
N ALA A 205 -9.50 -16.03 9.23
CA ALA A 205 -9.64 -14.61 9.49
C ALA A 205 -10.22 -14.40 10.90
N LYS A 206 -9.46 -13.74 11.79
CA LYS A 206 -9.90 -13.43 13.16
C LYS A 206 -11.04 -12.41 13.11
N ARG A 207 -12.22 -12.80 13.61
CA ARG A 207 -13.34 -11.89 13.86
C ARG A 207 -13.20 -11.32 15.27
N TYR A 208 -13.35 -10.01 15.41
CA TYR A 208 -13.26 -9.32 16.71
C TYR A 208 -14.66 -8.88 17.15
N PHE A 209 -14.93 -8.98 18.45
CA PHE A 209 -16.23 -8.70 19.04
C PHE A 209 -16.09 -7.76 20.23
N THR A 210 -17.13 -6.97 20.47
CA THR A 210 -17.23 -6.02 21.58
C THR A 210 -18.64 -6.05 22.17
N THR A 211 -18.78 -5.66 23.43
CA THR A 211 -20.05 -5.65 24.18
C THR A 211 -20.33 -4.28 24.83
N PRO A 212 -20.41 -3.20 24.03
CA PRO A 212 -20.79 -1.87 24.52
C PRO A 212 -22.14 -1.90 25.26
N ALA A 213 -22.27 -1.02 26.25
CA ALA A 213 -23.50 -0.79 26.97
C ALA A 213 -24.27 0.37 26.28
N LEU A 214 -25.51 0.12 25.87
CA LEU A 214 -26.31 1.05 25.06
C LEU A 214 -27.57 1.54 25.80
N SER A 215 -27.92 2.82 25.63
CA SER A 215 -29.14 3.44 26.16
C SER A 215 -29.71 4.48 25.20
N THR A 216 -31.03 4.68 25.18
CA THR A 216 -31.68 5.84 24.54
C THR A 216 -31.89 7.02 25.48
N THR A 217 -32.00 6.76 26.79
CA THR A 217 -32.34 7.78 27.80
C THR A 217 -31.17 8.16 28.70
N GLY A 218 -30.08 7.37 28.69
CA GLY A 218 -28.96 7.50 29.62
C GLY A 218 -29.29 7.01 31.05
N LEU A 219 -30.50 6.51 31.31
CA LEU A 219 -30.94 6.08 32.65
C LEU A 219 -30.73 4.58 32.91
N ALA A 220 -30.72 3.77 31.85
CA ALA A 220 -30.51 2.33 31.93
C ALA A 220 -29.78 1.86 30.67
N PHE A 221 -28.71 1.07 30.83
CA PHE A 221 -27.86 0.60 29.74
C PHE A 221 -27.94 -0.92 29.58
N THR A 222 -28.05 -1.40 28.34
CA THR A 222 -28.04 -2.83 27.99
C THR A 222 -26.78 -3.18 27.20
N GLN A 223 -26.08 -4.24 27.61
CA GLN A 223 -24.94 -4.74 26.83
C GLN A 223 -25.41 -5.46 25.56
N VAL A 224 -24.88 -5.05 24.41
CA VAL A 224 -25.18 -5.65 23.10
C VAL A 224 -23.88 -6.06 22.42
N MET A 225 -23.81 -7.30 21.95
CA MET A 225 -22.62 -7.81 21.26
C MET A 225 -22.62 -7.37 19.79
N PHE A 226 -21.52 -6.75 19.37
CA PHE A 226 -21.23 -6.39 17.98
C PHE A 226 -19.96 -7.08 17.49
N GLN A 227 -19.93 -7.41 16.20
CA GLN A 227 -18.67 -7.59 15.49
C GLN A 227 -18.07 -6.21 15.20
N ILE A 228 -16.79 -6.02 15.55
CA ILE A 228 -16.01 -4.86 15.09
C ILE A 228 -15.69 -5.10 13.62
N ASP A 229 -16.07 -4.17 12.75
CA ASP A 229 -15.82 -4.30 11.32
C ASP A 229 -15.28 -3.00 10.73
N THR A 230 -13.96 -2.92 10.59
CA THR A 230 -13.25 -1.69 10.18
C THR A 230 -13.52 -1.28 8.74
N ALA A 231 -14.14 -2.14 7.93
CA ALA A 231 -14.60 -1.84 6.58
C ALA A 231 -16.09 -1.46 6.51
N ALA A 232 -16.85 -1.60 7.60
CA ALA A 232 -18.22 -1.10 7.67
C ALA A 232 -18.23 0.41 7.96
N THR A 233 -19.03 1.14 7.18
CA THR A 233 -19.16 2.62 7.25
C THR A 233 -20.35 3.09 8.09
N CYS A 234 -21.24 2.17 8.47
CA CYS A 234 -22.36 2.44 9.37
C CYS A 234 -22.55 1.28 10.34
N ASN A 235 -23.11 1.56 11.52
CA ASN A 235 -23.47 0.53 12.48
C ASN A 235 -24.80 -0.11 12.08
N THR A 236 -24.94 -1.42 12.31
CA THR A 236 -26.18 -2.14 11.97
C THR A 236 -26.64 -2.99 13.14
N MET A 237 -27.96 -3.03 13.36
CA MET A 237 -28.61 -3.87 14.37
C MET A 237 -29.91 -4.44 13.80
N TYR A 238 -30.31 -5.62 14.23
CA TYR A 238 -31.61 -6.22 13.86
C TYR A 238 -32.76 -5.61 14.65
N LEU A 239 -33.93 -5.48 14.03
CA LEU A 239 -35.15 -4.99 14.67
C LEU A 239 -35.50 -5.79 15.93
N SER A 240 -35.52 -7.13 15.84
CA SER A 240 -35.72 -8.00 17.00
C SER A 240 -34.71 -7.77 18.13
N LYS A 241 -33.46 -7.41 17.80
CA LYS A 241 -32.43 -7.14 18.80
C LYS A 241 -32.61 -5.79 19.47
N LEU A 242 -33.00 -4.74 18.74
CA LEU A 242 -33.37 -3.45 19.33
C LEU A 242 -34.58 -3.61 20.26
N GLN A 243 -35.66 -4.23 19.76
CA GLN A 243 -36.88 -4.48 20.52
C GLN A 243 -36.66 -5.33 21.79
N SER A 244 -35.60 -6.14 21.85
CA SER A 244 -35.24 -6.90 23.07
C SER A 244 -34.82 -6.05 24.27
N PHE A 245 -34.51 -4.77 24.08
CA PHE A 245 -34.18 -3.82 25.16
C PHE A 245 -34.85 -2.44 25.01
N LEU A 246 -35.45 -2.16 23.85
CA LEU A 246 -36.23 -0.95 23.56
C LEU A 246 -37.49 -1.36 22.76
N PRO A 247 -38.54 -1.89 23.42
CA PRO A 247 -39.72 -2.41 22.71
C PRO A 247 -40.46 -1.32 21.92
N ASP A 248 -40.59 -0.14 22.51
CA ASP A 248 -41.32 1.02 21.97
C ASP A 248 -40.42 1.95 21.14
N ALA A 249 -39.52 1.38 20.33
CA ALA A 249 -38.57 2.14 19.51
C ALA A 249 -39.26 2.89 18.35
N ASP A 250 -39.37 4.21 18.46
CA ASP A 250 -39.85 5.08 17.36
C ASP A 250 -38.73 5.31 16.33
N LEU A 251 -38.69 4.44 15.32
CA LEU A 251 -37.63 4.46 14.30
C LEU A 251 -37.74 5.68 13.39
N LYS A 252 -36.68 6.49 13.37
CA LYS A 252 -36.54 7.58 12.39
C LYS A 252 -36.41 6.94 11.01
N ARG A 253 -37.09 7.47 9.99
CA ARG A 253 -36.89 7.04 8.60
C ARG A 253 -35.38 7.12 8.27
N SER A 254 -34.79 5.99 7.87
CA SER A 254 -33.43 6.02 7.32
C SER A 254 -33.44 6.73 5.95
N PRO A 255 -32.47 7.62 5.68
CA PRO A 255 -32.21 8.11 4.33
C PRO A 255 -31.40 7.10 3.50
N TYR A 256 -30.80 6.09 4.15
CA TYR A 256 -29.84 5.18 3.53
C TYR A 256 -30.48 3.90 3.02
N ARG A 257 -30.09 3.51 1.82
CA ARG A 257 -30.29 2.17 1.30
C ARG A 257 -28.99 1.40 1.46
N LEU A 258 -29.02 0.25 2.14
CA LEU A 258 -27.80 -0.51 2.44
C LEU A 258 -27.54 -1.56 1.37
N TYR A 259 -26.28 -1.65 0.96
CA TYR A 259 -25.81 -2.59 -0.06
C TYR A 259 -24.88 -3.63 0.58
N PRO A 260 -25.38 -4.81 0.98
CA PRO A 260 -24.50 -5.89 1.39
C PRO A 260 -23.65 -6.34 0.20
N TYR A 261 -22.38 -6.68 0.47
CA TYR A 261 -21.44 -7.16 -0.55
C TYR A 261 -22.01 -8.35 -1.38
N ARG A 262 -21.46 -8.54 -2.59
CA ARG A 262 -21.71 -9.69 -3.49
C ARG A 262 -23.18 -9.82 -3.96
N ASN A 263 -23.60 -8.93 -4.86
CA ASN A 263 -24.82 -9.04 -5.69
C ASN A 263 -26.14 -9.34 -4.96
N SER A 264 -26.19 -9.14 -3.64
CA SER A 264 -27.42 -9.23 -2.87
C SER A 264 -28.36 -8.08 -3.27
N LYS A 265 -29.67 -8.29 -3.11
CA LYS A 265 -30.62 -7.17 -3.21
C LYS A 265 -30.26 -6.16 -2.11
N PRO A 266 -30.28 -4.84 -2.39
CA PRO A 266 -30.10 -3.85 -1.35
C PRO A 266 -31.18 -4.03 -0.28
N LEU A 267 -30.81 -3.81 0.98
CA LEU A 267 -31.77 -3.73 2.08
C LEU A 267 -32.17 -2.28 2.27
N GLU A 268 -33.47 -2.03 2.28
CA GLU A 268 -33.99 -0.88 3.02
C GLU A 268 -33.90 -1.23 4.52
N PRO A 269 -33.34 -0.35 5.37
CA PRO A 269 -33.55 -0.43 6.81
C PRO A 269 -35.03 -0.22 7.15
N GLU A 270 -35.52 -0.86 8.21
CA GLU A 270 -36.81 -0.52 8.84
C GLU A 270 -36.79 0.92 9.38
N GLY A 271 -35.60 1.41 9.72
CA GLY A 271 -35.31 2.80 10.03
C GLY A 271 -33.90 2.96 10.61
N GLN A 272 -33.70 4.04 11.36
CA GLN A 272 -32.48 4.28 12.13
C GLN A 272 -32.80 4.84 13.52
N ASP A 273 -31.94 4.57 14.49
CA ASP A 273 -32.04 5.12 15.84
C ASP A 273 -30.65 5.52 16.39
N ASP A 274 -30.63 6.45 17.34
CA ASP A 274 -29.41 7.05 17.91
C ASP A 274 -29.22 6.58 19.36
N LEU A 275 -28.33 5.61 19.56
CA LEU A 275 -28.10 4.99 20.87
C LEU A 275 -26.83 5.57 21.52
N VAL A 276 -26.96 5.99 22.79
CA VAL A 276 -25.84 6.41 23.62
C VAL A 276 -25.06 5.16 24.07
N CYS A 277 -23.83 5.04 23.58
CA CYS A 277 -22.88 4.03 24.05
C CYS A 277 -22.08 4.55 25.24
N GLU A 278 -22.04 3.79 26.34
CA GLU A 278 -21.13 4.00 27.47
C GLU A 278 -19.90 3.10 27.32
N ARG A 279 -18.69 3.68 27.43
CA ARG A 279 -17.43 2.94 27.54
C ARG A 279 -16.36 3.80 28.22
N GLN A 280 -15.72 3.27 29.28
CA GLN A 280 -14.58 3.91 29.97
C GLN A 280 -14.88 5.38 30.35
N ASP A 281 -15.98 5.58 31.09
CA ASP A 281 -16.48 6.88 31.57
C ASP A 281 -16.74 7.93 30.46
N ARG A 282 -16.85 7.48 29.20
CA ARG A 282 -17.24 8.29 28.04
C ARG A 282 -18.58 7.82 27.49
N TYR A 283 -19.45 8.79 27.20
CA TYR A 283 -20.71 8.60 26.49
C TYR A 283 -20.57 9.07 25.05
N VAL A 284 -20.90 8.22 24.09
CA VAL A 284 -20.81 8.51 22.66
C VAL A 284 -22.10 8.07 21.98
N THR A 285 -22.87 9.02 21.45
CA THR A 285 -24.05 8.70 20.64
C THR A 285 -23.61 8.16 19.27
N LEU A 286 -24.15 7.00 18.91
CA LEU A 286 -23.91 6.28 17.67
C LEU A 286 -25.25 6.02 16.97
N THR A 287 -25.34 6.33 15.68
CA THR A 287 -26.50 6.00 14.84
C THR A 287 -26.41 4.56 14.36
N PHE A 288 -27.49 3.80 14.52
CA PHE A 288 -27.63 2.42 14.05
C PHE A 288 -28.70 2.33 12.98
N GLN A 289 -28.37 1.68 11.86
CA GLN A 289 -29.32 1.31 10.83
C GLN A 289 -30.01 0.00 11.23
N ILE A 290 -31.33 0.01 11.31
CA ILE A 290 -32.12 -1.08 11.88
C ILE A 290 -32.63 -1.99 10.76
N LEU A 291 -32.20 -3.25 10.79
CA LEU A 291 -32.40 -4.22 9.71
C LEU A 291 -33.61 -5.13 9.95
N PRO A 292 -34.35 -5.48 8.89
CA PRO A 292 -35.35 -6.56 8.95
C PRO A 292 -34.68 -7.92 9.26
N ASP A 293 -35.32 -8.72 10.11
CA ASP A 293 -34.82 -10.04 10.52
C ASP A 293 -34.80 -11.10 9.39
N SER A 294 -35.64 -10.94 8.37
CA SER A 294 -35.87 -11.98 7.36
C SER A 294 -34.80 -12.18 6.26
N PRO A 295 -34.10 -11.16 5.71
CA PRO A 295 -33.30 -11.36 4.50
C PRO A 295 -31.87 -11.89 4.71
N ILE A 296 -31.33 -11.81 5.93
CA ILE A 296 -29.87 -11.99 6.18
C ILE A 296 -29.55 -13.20 7.08
N GLY A 297 -30.50 -13.67 7.88
CA GLY A 297 -30.26 -14.70 8.91
C GLY A 297 -29.47 -14.17 10.12
N SER A 298 -29.08 -15.06 11.03
CA SER A 298 -28.53 -14.76 12.36
C SER A 298 -27.07 -14.29 12.37
N LYS A 299 -26.75 -13.21 11.65
CA LYS A 299 -25.42 -12.58 11.71
C LYS A 299 -25.32 -11.67 12.95
N PRO A 300 -24.10 -11.37 13.45
CA PRO A 300 -23.96 -10.39 14.53
C PRO A 300 -24.35 -8.99 14.04
N ALA A 301 -24.76 -8.13 14.98
CA ALA A 301 -24.80 -6.69 14.76
C ALA A 301 -23.38 -6.16 14.46
N LEU A 302 -23.25 -5.09 13.68
CA LEU A 302 -21.95 -4.55 13.26
C LEU A 302 -21.69 -3.17 13.86
N LEU A 303 -20.45 -2.95 14.28
CA LEU A 303 -19.92 -1.64 14.69
C LEU A 303 -18.92 -1.17 13.63
N SER A 304 -19.10 0.05 13.13
CA SER A 304 -18.31 0.64 12.03
C SER A 304 -16.84 0.84 12.43
N GLY A 305 -15.95 1.03 11.45
CA GLY A 305 -14.54 1.33 11.71
C GLY A 305 -14.35 2.65 12.46
N SER A 306 -15.01 3.71 11.99
CA SER A 306 -14.96 5.05 12.58
C SER A 306 -15.55 5.08 13.99
N ASP A 307 -16.64 4.36 14.26
CA ASP A 307 -17.25 4.33 15.60
C ASP A 307 -16.50 3.40 16.55
N SER A 308 -15.89 2.34 16.04
CA SER A 308 -14.93 1.53 16.81
C SER A 308 -13.73 2.36 17.25
N GLU A 309 -13.23 3.27 16.41
CA GLU A 309 -12.17 4.22 16.77
C GLU A 309 -12.65 5.31 17.73
N ARG A 310 -13.83 5.92 17.50
CA ARG A 310 -14.44 6.91 18.42
C ARG A 310 -14.63 6.34 19.84
N LEU A 311 -14.93 5.04 19.95
CA LEU A 311 -15.03 4.29 21.20
C LEU A 311 -13.68 3.80 21.76
N GLY A 312 -12.57 3.93 21.04
CA GLY A 312 -11.25 3.44 21.45
C GLY A 312 -11.14 1.91 21.49
N LEU A 313 -11.86 1.21 20.61
CA LEU A 313 -11.79 -0.25 20.43
C LEU A 313 -10.70 -0.67 19.43
N VAL A 314 -10.39 0.22 18.49
CA VAL A 314 -9.30 0.13 17.51
C VAL A 314 -8.61 1.48 17.41
N THR A 315 -7.44 1.52 16.77
CA THR A 315 -6.77 2.75 16.36
C THR A 315 -6.38 2.59 14.89
N ILE A 316 -6.83 3.50 14.04
CA ILE A 316 -6.73 3.43 12.59
C ILE A 316 -5.64 4.41 12.16
N HIS A 317 -4.39 3.93 12.15
CA HIS A 317 -3.22 4.71 11.77
C HIS A 317 -3.18 4.92 10.23
N ALA A 318 -4.08 5.74 9.71
CA ALA A 318 -4.23 6.01 8.28
C ALA A 318 -2.93 6.56 7.64
N ASP A 319 -2.19 7.40 8.39
CA ASP A 319 -0.98 8.07 7.92
C ASP A 319 0.30 7.20 8.05
N GLU A 320 0.32 6.17 8.90
CA GLU A 320 1.56 5.41 9.19
C GLU A 320 1.98 4.43 8.09
N ILE A 321 1.15 4.24 7.06
CA ILE A 321 1.52 3.48 5.83
C ILE A 321 2.73 4.12 5.12
N HIS A 322 3.10 5.36 5.46
CA HIS A 322 4.30 6.05 4.96
C HIS A 322 5.34 6.40 6.05
N SER A 323 5.16 5.94 7.29
CA SER A 323 6.12 6.14 8.37
C SER A 323 7.26 5.12 8.33
N LEU A 324 8.24 5.35 7.45
CA LEU A 324 9.55 4.72 7.58
C LEU A 324 10.28 5.32 8.79
N TYR A 325 10.19 4.63 9.93
CA TYR A 325 10.98 4.95 11.12
C TYR A 325 12.47 4.89 10.79
N SER A 326 13.11 6.05 10.76
CA SER A 326 14.57 6.17 10.82
C SER A 326 14.96 6.39 12.29
N GLU A 327 15.23 5.30 13.00
CA GLU A 327 16.01 5.37 14.23
C GLU A 327 17.45 5.85 13.90
N VAL A 328 18.05 6.57 14.84
CA VAL A 328 19.30 7.35 14.67
C VAL A 328 20.44 6.75 15.48
#